data_AF-A0A936SMX5-F1
#
_entry.id   AF-A0A936SMX5-F1
#
_cell.length_a   1.000
_cell.length_b   1.000
_cell.length_c   1.000
_cell.angle_alpha   90.00
_cell.angle_beta   90.00
_cell.angle_gamma   90.00
#
_symmetry.space_group_name_H-M   'P 1'
#
loop_
_entity.id
_entity.type
_entity.pdbx_description
1 polymer ?
#
loop_
_entity_poly.entity_id
_entity_poly.type
_entity_poly.pdbx_seq_one_letter_code
_entity_poly.pdbx_strand_id
1 'polypeptide(L)'
;MKFLPYGMLVWYEEDNWALLVSDKSYSWEQTPFTPQDRSNITRNGKFKLLEDGSLVGDVVMEYSGHPALSYRSANYDESAAKREEDLKTEIKARLSTAEISNVSIENVDDIKKTLTKKYTVKVPNYAQKTGKRIFVQPGFFEYGVSPLFKGSSRTYDIFFSYPWSETDSVEIDYPAAYDLDNADAPGAIFDSEKIASLDIKIGVDAATHFLKYERKFFFGGGGKTLFRVESYPALKGLFDNFHKSDTHTITLKQR
;
A
#
# COMPACT_ATOMS: atom_id res chain seq x y z
N MET A 1 10.70 9.39 22.89
CA MET A 1 9.92 8.88 21.74
C MET A 1 8.86 9.92 21.37
N LYS A 2 9.09 10.76 20.35
CA LYS A 2 8.26 11.95 20.05
C LYS A 2 6.98 11.63 19.24
N PHE A 3 6.89 10.45 18.62
CA PHE A 3 5.91 10.17 17.56
C PHE A 3 4.95 9.00 17.79
N LEU A 4 4.96 8.41 18.98
CA LEU A 4 4.10 7.26 19.32
C LEU A 4 2.76 7.71 19.92
N PRO A 5 1.62 7.19 19.42
CA PRO A 5 0.34 7.28 20.12
C PRO A 5 0.39 6.59 21.48
N TYR A 6 -0.48 7.02 22.40
CA TYR A 6 -0.65 6.34 23.68
C TYR A 6 -1.09 4.88 23.47
N GLY A 7 -0.47 3.94 24.19
CA GLY A 7 -0.78 2.51 24.09
C GLY A 7 -0.10 1.78 22.91
N MET A 8 0.89 2.41 22.28
CA MET A 8 1.78 1.79 21.30
C MET A 8 3.23 1.94 21.73
N LEU A 9 4.06 0.97 21.35
CA LEU A 9 5.51 1.05 21.49
C LEU A 9 6.14 1.14 20.09
N VAL A 10 7.43 1.44 20.02
CA VAL A 10 8.18 1.24 18.78
C VAL A 10 8.24 -0.25 18.50
N TRP A 11 8.20 -0.65 17.22
CA TRP A 11 8.05 -2.06 16.85
C TRP A 11 9.10 -3.01 17.45
N TYR A 12 10.33 -2.53 17.69
CA TYR A 12 11.41 -3.34 18.30
C TYR A 12 11.30 -3.48 19.83
N GLU A 13 10.36 -2.79 20.48
CA GLU A 13 10.03 -2.91 21.91
C GLU A 13 8.68 -3.60 22.13
N GLU A 14 7.94 -3.95 21.07
CA GLU A 14 6.69 -4.71 21.13
C GLU A 14 6.94 -6.22 21.25
N ASP A 15 6.01 -6.95 21.88
CA ASP A 15 6.06 -8.41 22.06
C ASP A 15 7.30 -8.93 22.81
N ASN A 16 7.86 -8.11 23.70
CA ASN A 16 9.01 -8.44 24.52
C ASN A 16 8.60 -8.72 25.97
N TRP A 17 9.32 -9.61 26.64
CA TRP A 17 9.18 -9.78 28.09
C TRP A 17 9.88 -8.64 28.83
N ALA A 18 9.11 -7.87 29.60
CA ALA A 18 9.60 -6.79 30.44
C ALA A 18 9.48 -7.16 31.92
N LEU A 19 10.51 -6.84 32.70
CA LEU A 19 10.50 -6.99 34.15
C LEU A 19 9.95 -5.70 34.77
N LEU A 20 8.78 -5.79 35.40
CA LEU A 20 8.22 -4.71 36.20
C LEU A 20 8.68 -4.90 37.65
N VAL A 21 9.33 -3.89 38.20
CA VAL A 21 9.85 -3.91 39.59
C VAL A 21 9.16 -2.83 40.39
N SER A 22 8.60 -3.20 41.54
CA SER A 22 8.10 -2.29 42.56
C SER A 22 9.00 -2.34 43.81
N ASP A 23 8.66 -1.55 44.82
CA ASP A 23 9.33 -1.58 46.13
C ASP A 23 9.22 -2.93 46.85
N LYS A 24 8.21 -3.75 46.52
CA LYS A 24 7.84 -4.96 47.25
C LYS A 24 7.75 -6.23 46.40
N SER A 25 7.78 -6.12 45.08
CA SER A 25 7.58 -7.27 44.17
C SER A 25 8.20 -7.04 42.80
N TYR A 26 8.29 -8.11 42.02
CA TYR A 26 8.52 -8.03 40.58
C TYR A 26 7.55 -8.93 39.84
N SER A 27 7.21 -8.58 38.60
CA SER A 27 6.49 -9.46 37.67
C SER A 27 7.10 -9.35 36.27
N TRP A 28 6.97 -10.43 35.50
CA TRP A 28 7.25 -10.42 34.08
C TRP A 28 5.94 -10.16 33.34
N GLU A 29 5.90 -9.07 32.59
CA GLU A 29 4.77 -8.74 31.73
C GLU A 29 5.24 -8.71 30.28
N GLN A 30 4.39 -9.17 29.37
CA GLN A 30 4.67 -9.06 27.95
C GLN A 30 4.25 -7.68 27.46
N THR A 31 5.13 -6.99 26.73
CA THR A 31 4.80 -5.68 26.17
C THR A 31 3.72 -5.81 25.10
N PRO A 32 2.86 -4.78 24.94
CA PRO A 32 1.79 -4.83 23.95
C PRO A 32 2.34 -5.07 22.53
N PHE A 33 1.58 -5.79 21.73
CA PHE A 33 1.84 -5.98 20.31
C PHE A 33 0.76 -5.27 19.49
N THR A 34 1.16 -4.48 18.51
CA THR A 34 0.21 -3.73 17.68
C THR A 34 -0.28 -4.59 16.51
N PRO A 35 -1.58 -4.93 16.43
CA PRO A 35 -2.14 -5.67 15.30
C PRO A 35 -2.22 -4.83 14.02
N GLN A 36 -2.41 -5.53 12.89
CA GLN A 36 -2.43 -4.96 11.54
C GLN A 36 -3.48 -3.86 11.32
N ASP A 37 -4.59 -3.91 12.05
CA ASP A 37 -5.72 -2.98 11.95
C ASP A 37 -5.50 -1.67 12.73
N ARG A 38 -4.39 -1.57 13.49
CA ARG A 38 -3.90 -0.33 14.10
C ARG A 38 -2.69 0.27 13.37
N SER A 39 -2.24 -0.36 12.29
CA SER A 39 -1.11 0.06 11.46
C SER A 39 -1.55 0.16 10.00
N ASN A 40 -2.35 1.18 9.70
CA ASN A 40 -3.10 1.26 8.46
C ASN A 40 -2.53 2.30 7.50
N ILE A 41 -2.60 1.97 6.22
CA ILE A 41 -2.37 2.87 5.09
C ILE A 41 -3.64 2.91 4.25
N THR A 42 -4.27 4.08 4.14
CA THR A 42 -5.43 4.29 3.25
C THR A 42 -4.98 5.10 2.05
N ARG A 43 -5.25 4.64 0.83
CA ARG A 43 -4.79 5.27 -0.41
C ARG A 43 -5.97 5.50 -1.35
N ASN A 44 -6.26 6.76 -1.65
CA ASN A 44 -7.35 7.15 -2.53
C ASN A 44 -6.78 7.81 -3.78
N GLY A 45 -7.22 7.37 -4.95
CA GLY A 45 -6.85 7.96 -6.23
C GLY A 45 -8.09 8.25 -7.07
N LYS A 46 -8.20 9.47 -7.59
CA LYS A 46 -9.26 9.85 -8.54
C LYS A 46 -8.61 10.29 -9.83
N PHE A 47 -8.83 9.53 -10.90
CA PHE A 47 -8.11 9.68 -12.15
C PHE A 47 -9.02 9.81 -13.36
N LYS A 48 -8.47 10.41 -14.40
CA LYS A 48 -8.98 10.37 -15.77
C LYS A 48 -7.95 9.68 -16.65
N LEU A 49 -8.39 8.64 -17.33
CA LEU A 49 -7.61 7.98 -18.38
C LEU A 49 -7.87 8.70 -19.70
N LEU A 50 -6.81 9.17 -20.34
CA LEU A 50 -6.87 9.89 -21.61
C LEU A 50 -6.77 8.91 -22.79
N GLU A 51 -7.22 9.34 -23.98
CA GLU A 51 -7.23 8.50 -25.19
C GLU A 51 -5.84 8.09 -25.68
N ASP A 52 -4.79 8.82 -25.30
CA ASP A 52 -3.40 8.50 -25.61
C ASP A 52 -2.80 7.46 -24.64
N GLY A 53 -3.56 7.05 -23.61
CA GLY A 53 -3.12 6.15 -22.54
C GLY A 53 -2.49 6.85 -21.34
N SER A 54 -2.43 8.18 -21.33
CA SER A 54 -1.98 8.94 -20.15
C SER A 54 -3.02 8.90 -19.03
N LEU A 55 -2.57 8.81 -17.78
CA LEU A 55 -3.43 8.88 -16.59
C LEU A 55 -3.16 10.17 -15.84
N VAL A 56 -4.20 10.93 -15.49
CA VAL A 56 -4.08 12.21 -14.75
C VAL A 56 -5.05 12.22 -13.58
N GLY A 57 -4.63 12.69 -12.41
CA GLY A 57 -5.54 12.80 -11.28
C GLY A 57 -4.89 13.18 -9.97
N ASP A 58 -5.69 13.10 -8.91
CA ASP A 58 -5.31 13.46 -7.56
C ASP A 58 -5.21 12.22 -6.67
N VAL A 59 -4.23 12.25 -5.77
CA VAL A 59 -3.95 11.18 -4.82
C VAL A 59 -3.96 11.73 -3.40
N VAL A 60 -4.57 10.97 -2.50
CA VAL A 60 -4.53 11.19 -1.05
C VAL A 60 -4.13 9.89 -0.38
N MET A 61 -3.06 9.92 0.41
CA MET A 61 -2.60 8.80 1.20
C MET A 61 -2.57 9.17 2.68
N GLU A 62 -3.06 8.27 3.51
CA GLU A 62 -3.24 8.47 4.94
C GLU A 62 -2.57 7.33 5.70
N TYR A 63 -1.76 7.68 6.69
CA TYR A 63 -0.95 6.74 7.45
C TYR A 63 -1.27 6.88 8.94
N SER A 64 -1.42 5.73 9.59
CA SER A 64 -1.59 5.61 11.05
C SER A 64 -0.65 4.56 11.62
N GLY A 65 -0.58 4.45 12.95
CA GLY A 65 0.24 3.43 13.63
C GLY A 65 1.71 3.43 13.23
N HIS A 66 2.26 2.23 13.05
CA HIS A 66 3.67 2.02 12.70
C HIS A 66 4.10 2.62 11.35
N PRO A 67 3.29 2.59 10.27
CA PRO A 67 3.60 3.31 9.04
C PRO A 67 3.80 4.83 9.25
N ALA A 68 2.90 5.48 10.00
CA ALA A 68 3.03 6.91 10.31
C ALA A 68 4.25 7.21 11.18
N LEU A 69 4.47 6.37 12.20
CA LEU A 69 5.64 6.46 13.08
C LEU A 69 6.94 6.35 12.30
N SER A 70 7.03 5.37 11.40
CA SER A 70 8.21 5.12 10.56
C SER A 70 8.53 6.34 9.72
N TYR A 71 7.53 6.91 9.05
CA TYR A 71 7.72 8.12 8.24
C TYR A 71 8.17 9.31 9.09
N ARG A 72 7.46 9.60 10.20
CA ARG A 72 7.80 10.71 11.09
C ARG A 72 9.21 10.59 11.64
N SER A 73 9.59 9.39 12.09
CA SER A 73 10.92 9.13 12.65
C SER A 73 12.03 9.25 11.61
N ALA A 74 11.77 8.88 10.36
CA ALA A 74 12.75 9.03 9.28
C ALA A 74 12.89 10.48 8.77
N ASN A 75 11.87 11.33 8.98
CA ASN A 75 11.80 12.66 8.38
C ASN A 75 11.72 13.81 9.42
N TYR A 76 11.93 13.53 10.70
CA TYR A 76 11.62 14.50 11.77
C TYR A 76 12.44 15.79 11.69
N ASP A 77 13.71 15.68 11.32
CA ASP A 77 14.62 16.82 11.14
C ASP A 77 14.64 17.37 9.71
N GLU A 78 13.87 16.76 8.80
CA GLU A 78 13.84 17.18 7.40
C GLU A 78 12.96 18.41 7.18
N SER A 79 13.40 19.30 6.29
CA SER A 79 12.59 20.45 5.87
C SER A 79 11.36 20.02 5.07
N ALA A 80 10.31 20.84 5.04
CA ALA A 80 9.13 20.57 4.22
C ALA A 80 9.48 20.36 2.75
N ALA A 81 10.35 21.22 2.18
CA ALA A 81 10.80 21.11 0.80
C ALA A 81 11.53 19.78 0.53
N LYS A 82 12.34 19.31 1.47
CA LYS A 82 13.05 18.04 1.35
C LYS A 82 12.08 16.85 1.37
N ARG A 83 11.12 16.85 2.29
CA ARG A 83 10.07 15.82 2.35
C ARG A 83 9.25 15.74 1.06
N GLU A 84 8.93 16.88 0.44
CA GLU A 84 8.25 16.91 -0.87
C GLU A 84 9.13 16.36 -2.00
N GLU A 85 10.42 16.70 -2.02
CA GLU A 85 11.39 16.17 -3.00
C GLU A 85 11.53 14.65 -2.87
N ASP A 86 11.63 14.14 -1.63
CA ASP A 86 11.76 12.71 -1.35
C ASP A 86 10.51 11.94 -1.77
N LEU A 87 9.32 12.49 -1.50
CA LEU A 87 8.06 11.90 -1.97
C LEU A 87 7.99 11.86 -3.51
N LYS A 88 8.44 12.92 -4.19
CA LYS A 88 8.52 12.92 -5.66
C LYS A 88 9.49 11.86 -6.17
N THR A 89 10.62 11.69 -5.50
CA THR A 89 11.64 10.69 -5.83
C THR A 89 11.11 9.27 -5.64
N GLU A 90 10.40 9.01 -4.53
CA GLU A 90 9.75 7.72 -4.23
C GLU A 90 8.74 7.35 -5.33
N ILE A 91 7.86 8.29 -5.69
CA ILE A 91 6.86 8.06 -6.76
C ILE A 91 7.56 7.82 -8.10
N LYS A 92 8.60 8.57 -8.44
CA LYS A 92 9.36 8.40 -9.70
C LYS A 92 10.18 7.12 -9.76
N ALA A 93 10.61 6.58 -8.62
CA ALA A 93 11.30 5.29 -8.57
C ALA A 93 10.38 4.15 -9.08
N ARG A 94 9.07 4.29 -8.84
CA ARG A 94 8.03 3.37 -9.34
C ARG A 94 7.50 3.78 -10.72
N LEU A 95 7.32 5.08 -10.93
CA LEU A 95 6.70 5.69 -12.12
C LEU A 95 7.66 6.70 -12.75
N SER A 96 8.66 6.23 -13.49
CA SER A 96 9.77 7.08 -13.97
C SER A 96 9.34 8.26 -14.85
N THR A 97 8.22 8.14 -15.55
CA THR A 97 7.65 9.20 -16.41
C THR A 97 6.65 10.11 -15.68
N ALA A 98 6.40 9.90 -14.38
CA ALA A 98 5.40 10.66 -13.64
C ALA A 98 5.81 12.14 -13.48
N GLU A 99 4.87 13.01 -13.86
CA GLU A 99 4.85 14.43 -13.56
C GLU A 99 4.05 14.64 -12.27
N ILE A 100 4.65 15.24 -11.25
CA ILE A 100 4.07 15.36 -9.90
C ILE A 100 4.02 16.83 -9.51
N SER A 101 2.87 17.30 -9.06
CA SER A 101 2.62 18.67 -8.63
C SER A 101 1.73 18.72 -7.39
N ASN A 102 1.53 19.93 -6.85
CA ASN A 102 0.64 20.19 -5.70
C ASN A 102 0.90 19.26 -4.50
N VAL A 103 2.17 19.00 -4.21
CA VAL A 103 2.54 18.10 -3.12
C VAL A 103 2.24 18.78 -1.79
N SER A 104 1.59 18.06 -0.88
CA SER A 104 1.32 18.48 0.49
C SER A 104 1.54 17.31 1.44
N ILE A 105 2.22 17.56 2.55
CA ILE A 105 2.46 16.56 3.59
C ILE A 105 2.04 17.17 4.93
N GLU A 106 0.92 16.69 5.44
CA GLU A 106 0.20 17.26 6.58
C GLU A 106 0.40 16.41 7.84
N ASN A 107 0.32 17.04 9.01
CA ASN A 107 0.35 16.38 10.33
C ASN A 107 1.64 15.58 10.63
N VAL A 108 2.79 16.02 10.10
CA VAL A 108 4.08 15.36 10.40
C VAL A 108 4.40 15.40 11.89
N ASP A 109 4.23 16.56 12.54
CA ASP A 109 4.54 16.74 13.97
C ASP A 109 3.35 16.49 14.92
N ASP A 110 2.14 16.29 14.39
CA ASP A 110 0.91 16.10 15.18
C ASP A 110 0.56 14.62 15.31
N ILE A 111 1.02 13.98 16.39
CA ILE A 111 0.83 12.54 16.64
C ILE A 111 -0.63 12.12 16.84
N LYS A 112 -1.51 13.07 17.14
CA LYS A 112 -2.94 12.80 17.37
C LYS A 112 -3.72 12.75 16.06
N LYS A 113 -3.12 13.20 14.96
CA LYS A 113 -3.72 13.19 13.64
C LYS A 113 -3.03 12.17 12.73
N THR A 114 -3.79 11.69 11.77
CA THR A 114 -3.29 10.87 10.68
C THR A 114 -2.29 11.66 9.84
N LEU A 115 -1.15 11.06 9.52
CA LEU A 115 -0.19 11.63 8.59
C LEU A 115 -0.79 11.55 7.18
N THR A 116 -0.91 12.67 6.49
CA THR A 116 -1.57 12.72 5.18
C THR A 116 -0.62 13.25 4.12
N LYS A 117 -0.47 12.52 3.02
CA LYS A 117 0.27 12.95 1.82
C LYS A 117 -0.72 13.16 0.68
N LYS A 118 -0.66 14.31 0.01
CA LYS A 118 -1.51 14.65 -1.13
C LYS A 118 -0.63 15.09 -2.29
N TYR A 119 -1.03 14.75 -3.51
CA TYR A 119 -0.38 15.23 -4.73
C TYR A 119 -1.28 15.06 -5.95
N THR A 120 -1.02 15.86 -6.97
CA THR A 120 -1.55 15.67 -8.31
C THR A 120 -0.49 14.96 -9.15
N VAL A 121 -0.91 14.00 -9.98
CA VAL A 121 -0.01 13.23 -10.83
C VAL A 121 -0.53 13.15 -12.26
N LYS A 122 0.39 13.23 -13.22
CA LYS A 122 0.20 12.84 -14.62
C LYS A 122 1.24 11.79 -14.98
N VAL A 123 0.79 10.64 -15.47
CA VAL A 123 1.65 9.54 -15.91
C VAL A 123 1.41 9.31 -17.40
N PRO A 124 2.29 9.83 -18.27
CA PRO A 124 2.24 9.56 -19.69
C PRO A 124 2.41 8.06 -19.98
N ASN A 125 1.67 7.55 -20.98
CA ASN A 125 1.70 6.14 -21.38
C ASN A 125 1.47 5.16 -20.22
N TYR A 126 0.59 5.52 -19.27
CA TYR A 126 0.24 4.65 -18.15
C TYR A 126 -0.48 3.39 -18.63
N ALA A 127 -1.52 3.56 -19.43
CA ALA A 127 -2.22 2.47 -20.08
C ALA A 127 -1.61 2.23 -21.46
N GLN A 128 -1.47 0.95 -21.82
CA GLN A 128 -0.91 0.59 -23.13
C GLN A 128 -2.01 0.62 -24.19
N LYS A 129 -1.89 1.53 -25.15
CA LYS A 129 -2.79 1.58 -26.31
C LYS A 129 -2.24 0.76 -27.47
N THR A 130 -3.01 -0.21 -27.95
CA THR A 130 -2.68 -1.04 -29.12
C THR A 130 -3.85 -1.05 -30.10
N GLY A 131 -3.73 -0.32 -31.20
CA GLY A 131 -4.80 -0.19 -32.20
C GLY A 131 -6.07 0.38 -31.58
N LYS A 132 -7.14 -0.43 -31.57
CA LYS A 132 -8.45 -0.10 -30.98
C LYS A 132 -8.61 -0.50 -29.51
N ARG A 133 -7.55 -0.93 -28.81
CA ARG A 133 -7.61 -1.37 -27.41
C ARG A 133 -6.71 -0.54 -26.51
N ILE A 134 -7.17 -0.34 -25.27
CA ILE A 134 -6.37 0.22 -24.17
C ILE A 134 -6.33 -0.80 -23.04
N PHE A 135 -5.13 -1.16 -22.60
CA PHE A 135 -4.88 -2.05 -21.48
C PHE A 135 -4.48 -1.22 -20.27
N VAL A 136 -5.29 -1.28 -19.21
CA VAL A 136 -5.11 -0.46 -18.00
C VAL A 136 -5.06 -1.36 -16.77
N GLN A 137 -4.03 -1.20 -15.94
CA GLN A 137 -4.00 -1.77 -14.58
C GLN A 137 -4.69 -0.77 -13.64
N PRO A 138 -5.88 -1.08 -13.10
CA PRO A 138 -6.62 -0.13 -12.26
C PRO A 138 -6.01 0.05 -10.86
N GLY A 139 -5.21 -0.92 -10.39
CA GLY A 139 -4.46 -0.85 -9.13
C GLY A 139 -3.30 0.15 -9.20
N PHE A 140 -3.60 1.45 -9.25
CA PHE A 140 -2.61 2.52 -9.42
C PHE A 140 -1.47 2.46 -8.40
N PHE A 141 -1.74 2.14 -7.14
CA PHE A 141 -0.73 2.11 -6.08
C PHE A 141 0.26 0.95 -6.22
N GLU A 142 -0.16 -0.12 -6.88
CA GLU A 142 0.65 -1.32 -7.11
C GLU A 142 1.27 -1.37 -8.52
N TYR A 143 0.89 -0.45 -9.42
CA TYR A 143 1.49 -0.34 -10.75
C TYR A 143 3.00 -0.07 -10.68
N GLY A 144 3.81 -0.88 -11.36
CA GLY A 144 5.27 -0.75 -11.34
C GLY A 144 5.96 -1.22 -10.05
N VAL A 145 5.21 -1.74 -9.07
CA VAL A 145 5.81 -2.38 -7.89
C VAL A 145 6.41 -3.72 -8.29
N SER A 146 7.64 -4.00 -7.87
CA SER A 146 8.27 -5.30 -8.10
C SER A 146 7.81 -6.35 -7.07
N PRO A 147 7.87 -7.66 -7.38
CA PRO A 147 7.65 -8.71 -6.40
C PRO A 147 8.52 -8.53 -5.15
N LEU A 148 7.93 -8.70 -3.96
CA LEU A 148 8.61 -8.54 -2.68
C LEU A 148 9.80 -9.51 -2.55
N PHE A 149 9.62 -10.76 -3.00
CA PHE A 149 10.62 -11.82 -2.91
C PHE A 149 11.15 -12.19 -4.30
N LYS A 150 12.33 -11.69 -4.64
CA LYS A 150 13.00 -11.95 -5.93
C LYS A 150 13.78 -13.26 -5.98
N GLY A 151 14.36 -13.69 -4.85
CA GLY A 151 15.13 -14.92 -4.76
C GLY A 151 14.27 -16.17 -4.88
N SER A 152 14.83 -17.27 -5.39
CA SER A 152 14.17 -18.59 -5.37
C SER A 152 14.39 -19.33 -4.05
N SER A 153 15.45 -18.97 -3.30
CA SER A 153 15.81 -19.56 -2.01
C SER A 153 16.29 -18.48 -1.03
N ARG A 154 16.33 -18.84 0.26
CA ARG A 154 16.84 -17.99 1.33
C ARG A 154 17.66 -18.83 2.32
N THR A 155 18.67 -18.22 2.95
CA THR A 155 19.54 -18.86 3.95
C THR A 155 19.21 -18.46 5.38
N TYR A 156 18.47 -17.36 5.56
CA TYR A 156 18.11 -16.80 6.85
C TYR A 156 16.60 -16.65 6.97
N ASP A 157 16.13 -16.67 8.22
CA ASP A 157 14.76 -16.39 8.59
C ASP A 157 14.31 -15.00 8.08
N ILE A 158 13.00 -14.82 7.99
CA ILE A 158 12.36 -13.60 7.49
C ILE A 158 11.67 -12.93 8.65
N PHE A 159 12.02 -11.68 8.87
CA PHE A 159 11.40 -10.85 9.88
C PHE A 159 10.81 -9.60 9.23
N PHE A 160 9.54 -9.32 9.54
CA PHE A 160 8.86 -8.08 9.22
C PHE A 160 8.78 -7.24 10.48
N SER A 161 9.04 -5.93 10.38
CA SER A 161 9.09 -5.06 11.55
C SER A 161 7.78 -5.05 12.34
N TYR A 162 6.63 -5.07 11.66
CA TYR A 162 5.31 -5.02 12.29
C TYR A 162 4.22 -5.52 11.32
N PRO A 163 3.04 -5.93 11.81
CA PRO A 163 1.84 -6.13 10.99
C PRO A 163 1.29 -4.82 10.45
N TRP A 164 0.65 -4.85 9.28
CA TRP A 164 0.02 -3.66 8.69
C TRP A 164 -1.15 -4.02 7.78
N SER A 165 -1.96 -3.01 7.47
CA SER A 165 -3.01 -3.09 6.46
C SER A 165 -2.96 -1.95 5.46
N GLU A 166 -3.46 -2.23 4.27
CA GLU A 166 -3.62 -1.28 3.18
C GLU A 166 -5.07 -1.32 2.68
N THR A 167 -5.67 -0.16 2.49
CA THR A 167 -6.98 -0.02 1.84
C THR A 167 -6.87 0.98 0.71
N ASP A 168 -7.16 0.53 -0.50
CA ASP A 168 -7.12 1.38 -1.69
C ASP A 168 -8.49 1.57 -2.28
N SER A 169 -8.77 2.80 -2.67
CA SER A 169 -9.92 3.15 -3.51
C SER A 169 -9.42 3.95 -4.71
N VAL A 170 -9.56 3.37 -5.89
CA VAL A 170 -9.17 4.01 -7.14
C VAL A 170 -10.41 4.19 -8.01
N GLU A 171 -10.63 5.43 -8.45
CA GLU A 171 -11.68 5.82 -9.37
C GLU A 171 -11.04 6.27 -10.68
N ILE A 172 -11.52 5.76 -11.82
CA ILE A 172 -10.99 6.09 -13.15
C ILE A 172 -12.16 6.41 -14.09
N ASP A 173 -12.27 7.67 -14.50
CA ASP A 173 -13.06 8.04 -15.67
C ASP A 173 -12.28 7.62 -16.92
N TYR A 174 -12.85 6.77 -17.77
CA TYR A 174 -12.21 6.37 -19.03
C TYR A 174 -12.87 7.03 -20.25
N PRO A 175 -12.18 7.12 -21.41
CA PRO A 175 -12.70 7.88 -22.53
C PRO A 175 -14.00 7.27 -23.08
N ALA A 176 -15.00 8.12 -23.34
CA ALA A 176 -16.32 7.69 -23.78
C ALA A 176 -16.26 6.86 -25.07
N ALA A 177 -15.27 7.05 -25.95
CA ALA A 177 -15.12 6.27 -27.18
C ALA A 177 -14.85 4.76 -26.95
N TYR A 178 -14.68 4.31 -25.71
CA TYR A 178 -14.34 2.93 -25.36
C TYR A 178 -15.41 2.28 -24.50
N ASP A 179 -15.58 0.98 -24.69
CA ASP A 179 -16.35 0.09 -23.83
C ASP A 179 -15.43 -0.97 -23.20
N LEU A 180 -15.90 -1.60 -22.15
CA LEU A 180 -15.19 -2.69 -21.48
C LEU A 180 -15.19 -3.95 -22.37
N ASP A 181 -14.01 -4.53 -22.66
CA ASP A 181 -13.88 -5.77 -23.46
C ASP A 181 -14.13 -7.01 -22.58
N ASN A 182 -13.73 -6.97 -21.30
CA ASN A 182 -14.01 -8.00 -20.29
C ASN A 182 -14.14 -7.38 -18.87
N ALA A 183 -15.08 -7.91 -18.09
CA ALA A 183 -15.29 -7.56 -16.68
C ALA A 183 -14.83 -8.72 -15.78
N ASP A 184 -13.53 -8.82 -15.52
CA ASP A 184 -13.00 -9.75 -14.53
C ASP A 184 -12.27 -9.02 -13.40
N ALA A 185 -12.26 -9.68 -12.25
CA ALA A 185 -11.52 -9.24 -11.06
C ALA A 185 -10.83 -10.47 -10.44
N PRO A 186 -9.62 -10.33 -9.89
CA PRO A 186 -8.88 -11.46 -9.30
C PRO A 186 -9.57 -12.14 -8.12
N GLY A 187 -10.46 -11.42 -7.41
CA GLY A 187 -11.14 -11.90 -6.21
C GLY A 187 -10.24 -11.92 -4.98
N ALA A 188 -10.66 -12.69 -3.96
CA ALA A 188 -9.98 -12.76 -2.67
C ALA A 188 -8.94 -13.90 -2.62
N ILE A 189 -7.76 -13.60 -2.10
CA ILE A 189 -6.68 -14.53 -1.76
C ILE A 189 -6.46 -14.45 -0.25
N PHE A 190 -6.42 -15.59 0.43
CA PHE A 190 -6.14 -15.70 1.85
C PHE A 190 -5.40 -17.00 2.13
N ASP A 191 -4.56 -17.00 3.16
CA ASP A 191 -3.94 -18.22 3.67
C ASP A 191 -4.82 -18.86 4.76
N SER A 192 -4.64 -20.17 4.99
CA SER A 192 -5.42 -20.92 5.98
C SER A 192 -5.15 -20.48 7.42
N GLU A 193 -3.99 -19.91 7.70
CA GLU A 193 -3.60 -19.43 9.04
C GLU A 193 -4.01 -17.98 9.30
N LYS A 194 -4.66 -17.32 8.31
CA LYS A 194 -5.12 -15.92 8.37
C LYS A 194 -3.98 -14.94 8.69
N ILE A 195 -2.79 -15.21 8.19
CA ILE A 195 -1.61 -14.35 8.33
C ILE A 195 -1.74 -13.13 7.40
N ALA A 196 -2.28 -13.34 6.21
CA ALA A 196 -2.41 -12.32 5.20
C ALA A 196 -3.65 -12.54 4.34
N SER A 197 -4.18 -11.45 3.80
CA SER A 197 -5.20 -11.53 2.77
C SER A 197 -5.10 -10.38 1.80
N LEU A 198 -5.61 -10.61 0.60
CA LEU A 198 -5.81 -9.62 -0.45
C LEU A 198 -7.21 -9.84 -1.03
N ASP A 199 -8.07 -8.82 -0.98
CA ASP A 199 -9.38 -8.82 -1.63
C ASP A 199 -9.43 -7.65 -2.62
N ILE A 200 -9.54 -7.96 -3.91
CA ILE A 200 -9.67 -6.97 -4.99
C ILE A 200 -11.07 -7.06 -5.59
N LYS A 201 -11.76 -5.92 -5.59
CA LYS A 201 -13.05 -5.75 -6.25
C LYS A 201 -12.95 -4.69 -7.33
N ILE A 202 -13.58 -4.96 -8.46
CA ILE A 202 -13.64 -4.02 -9.57
C ILE A 202 -15.10 -3.90 -10.01
N GLY A 203 -15.62 -2.67 -10.01
CA GLY A 203 -16.92 -2.31 -10.53
C GLY A 203 -16.76 -1.39 -11.74
N VAL A 204 -17.58 -1.59 -12.75
CA VAL A 204 -17.59 -0.72 -13.94
C VAL A 204 -19.02 -0.27 -14.20
N ASP A 205 -19.20 1.04 -14.35
CA ASP A 205 -20.42 1.65 -14.86
C ASP A 205 -20.19 2.08 -16.30
N ALA A 206 -20.70 1.27 -17.23
CA ALA A 206 -20.55 1.51 -18.65
C ALA A 206 -21.33 2.75 -19.14
N ALA A 207 -22.38 3.17 -18.44
CA ALA A 207 -23.19 4.33 -18.84
C ALA A 207 -22.46 5.65 -18.56
N THR A 208 -21.69 5.69 -17.47
CA THR A 208 -20.92 6.87 -17.06
C THR A 208 -19.44 6.81 -17.43
N HIS A 209 -18.99 5.71 -18.05
CA HIS A 209 -17.59 5.43 -18.38
C HIS A 209 -16.68 5.51 -17.16
N PHE A 210 -17.12 4.87 -16.07
CA PHE A 210 -16.49 4.94 -14.76
C PHE A 210 -16.05 3.56 -14.28
N LEU A 211 -14.81 3.47 -13.79
CA LEU A 211 -14.25 2.28 -13.18
C LEU A 211 -13.92 2.57 -11.72
N LYS A 212 -14.38 1.69 -10.83
CA LYS A 212 -14.03 1.68 -9.41
C LYS A 212 -13.24 0.43 -9.07
N TYR A 213 -12.07 0.62 -8.47
CA TYR A 213 -11.21 -0.44 -7.97
C TYR A 213 -11.05 -0.29 -6.46
N GLU A 214 -11.29 -1.37 -5.73
CA GLU A 214 -11.13 -1.44 -4.28
C GLU A 214 -10.17 -2.59 -3.95
N ARG A 215 -9.13 -2.30 -3.17
CA ARG A 215 -8.18 -3.29 -2.67
C ARG A 215 -8.15 -3.26 -1.15
N LYS A 216 -8.28 -4.42 -0.52
CA LYS A 216 -8.07 -4.59 0.92
C LYS A 216 -6.98 -5.61 1.13
N PHE A 217 -5.91 -5.20 1.79
CA PHE A 217 -4.77 -6.04 2.09
C PHE A 217 -4.43 -5.95 3.57
N PHE A 218 -4.02 -7.07 4.16
CA PHE A 218 -3.31 -7.05 5.44
C PHE A 218 -2.24 -8.14 5.49
N PHE A 219 -1.25 -7.93 6.35
CA PHE A 219 -0.21 -8.90 6.67
C PHE A 219 0.10 -8.88 8.18
N GLY A 220 0.57 -10.02 8.70
CA GLY A 220 0.94 -10.17 10.12
C GLY A 220 -0.22 -10.52 11.03
N GLY A 221 -1.29 -11.10 10.47
CA GLY A 221 -2.41 -11.66 11.24
C GLY A 221 -1.93 -12.70 12.25
N GLY A 222 -2.60 -12.77 13.40
CA GLY A 222 -2.19 -13.63 14.52
C GLY A 222 -0.83 -13.26 15.14
N GLY A 223 -0.30 -12.07 14.84
CA GLY A 223 1.00 -11.61 15.31
C GLY A 223 2.21 -12.23 14.62
N LYS A 224 2.00 -12.93 13.50
CA LYS A 224 3.09 -13.59 12.78
C LYS A 224 3.91 -12.61 11.95
N THR A 225 5.06 -12.19 12.48
CA THR A 225 6.03 -11.33 11.77
C THR A 225 7.38 -12.01 11.54
N LEU A 226 7.65 -13.13 12.24
CA LEU A 226 8.84 -13.95 12.08
C LEU A 226 8.49 -15.28 11.39
N PHE A 227 9.21 -15.59 10.32
CA PHE A 227 9.05 -16.82 9.54
C PHE A 227 10.38 -17.52 9.43
N ARG A 228 10.39 -18.81 9.78
CA ARG A 228 11.58 -19.64 9.59
C ARG A 228 11.87 -19.85 8.11
N VAL A 229 13.14 -20.08 7.78
CA VAL A 229 13.59 -20.28 6.40
C VAL A 229 12.81 -21.37 5.65
N GLU A 230 12.33 -22.42 6.34
CA GLU A 230 11.53 -23.50 5.76
C GLU A 230 10.16 -23.03 5.27
N SER A 231 9.62 -21.95 5.84
CA SER A 231 8.36 -21.35 5.41
C SER A 231 8.52 -20.47 4.16
N TYR A 232 9.75 -20.20 3.72
CA TYR A 232 10.01 -19.29 2.62
C TYR A 232 9.30 -19.65 1.31
N PRO A 233 9.28 -20.92 0.83
CA PRO A 233 8.60 -21.26 -0.42
C PRO A 233 7.09 -20.92 -0.37
N ALA A 234 6.43 -21.22 0.76
CA ALA A 234 5.01 -20.92 0.94
C ALA A 234 4.76 -19.41 1.02
N LEU A 235 5.57 -18.69 1.80
CA LEU A 235 5.46 -17.24 1.93
C LEU A 235 5.70 -16.53 0.60
N LYS A 236 6.73 -16.96 -0.15
CA LYS A 236 7.01 -16.45 -1.49
C LYS A 236 5.83 -16.69 -2.42
N GLY A 237 5.31 -17.92 -2.48
CA GLY A 237 4.17 -18.25 -3.33
C GLY A 237 2.93 -17.41 -3.02
N LEU A 238 2.68 -17.11 -1.74
CA LEU A 238 1.59 -16.23 -1.32
C LEU A 238 1.77 -14.79 -1.84
N PHE A 239 2.95 -14.20 -1.65
CA PHE A 239 3.24 -12.84 -2.15
C PHE A 239 3.32 -12.75 -3.68
N ASP A 240 3.77 -13.82 -4.37
CA ASP A 240 3.73 -13.90 -5.83
C ASP A 240 2.28 -13.90 -6.34
N ASN A 241 1.39 -14.62 -5.66
CA ASN A 241 -0.05 -14.62 -5.98
C ASN A 241 -0.68 -13.26 -5.73
N PHE A 242 -0.33 -12.58 -4.63
CA PHE A 242 -0.75 -11.20 -4.38
C PHE A 242 -0.29 -10.27 -5.50
N HIS A 243 0.99 -10.32 -5.85
CA HIS A 243 1.54 -9.50 -6.92
C HIS A 243 0.88 -9.77 -8.29
N LYS A 244 0.57 -11.03 -8.60
CA LYS A 244 -0.19 -11.39 -9.80
C LYS A 244 -1.58 -10.77 -9.82
N SER A 245 -2.30 -10.76 -8.70
CA SER A 245 -3.61 -10.10 -8.59
C SER A 245 -3.50 -8.57 -8.63
N ASP A 246 -2.48 -8.00 -8.02
CA ASP A 246 -2.23 -6.56 -8.02
C ASP A 246 -1.88 -6.02 -9.41
N THR A 247 -1.29 -6.86 -10.27
CA THR A 247 -0.97 -6.56 -11.68
C THR A 247 -2.10 -6.89 -12.67
N HIS A 248 -3.31 -7.17 -12.17
CA HIS A 248 -4.47 -7.42 -13.00
C HIS A 248 -4.75 -6.25 -13.95
N THR A 249 -5.04 -6.57 -15.20
CA THR A 249 -5.22 -5.59 -16.27
C THR A 249 -6.62 -5.72 -16.85
N ILE A 250 -7.27 -4.58 -17.06
CA ILE A 250 -8.55 -4.46 -17.74
C ILE A 250 -8.32 -3.98 -19.17
N THR A 251 -9.10 -4.53 -20.09
CA THR A 251 -9.07 -4.15 -21.50
C THR A 251 -10.30 -3.31 -21.83
N LEU A 252 -10.06 -2.12 -22.35
CA LEU A 252 -11.05 -1.26 -22.97
C LEU A 252 -10.92 -1.34 -24.49
N LYS A 253 -12.04 -1.43 -25.21
CA LYS A 253 -12.08 -1.53 -26.66
C LYS A 253 -12.86 -0.36 -27.24
N GLN A 254 -12.27 0.30 -28.23
CA GLN A 254 -12.89 1.39 -28.96
C GLN A 254 -14.11 0.86 -29.71
N ARG A 255 -15.21 1.63 -29.65
CA ARG A 255 -16.45 1.35 -30.38
C ARG A 255 -16.23 1.32 -31.90
#